data_AF-A0A497YG06-F1
#
_entry.id   AF-A0A497YG06-F1
#
_cell.length_a   1.000
_cell.length_b   1.000
_cell.length_c   1.000
_cell.angle_alpha   90.00
_cell.angle_beta   90.00
_cell.angle_gamma   90.00
#
_symmetry.space_group_name_H-M   'P 1'
#
loop_
_entity.id
_entity.type
_entity.pdbx_description
1 polymer ?
#
loop_
_entity_poly.entity_id
_entity_poly.type
_entity_poly.pdbx_seq_one_letter_code
_entity_poly.pdbx_strand_id
1 'polypeptide(L)'
;MLKKLHVLGLLVLIYSSCKEKPPFQPDYENAVGSVIGSENCQSIPSENAWLIQFAEPNTGNKTYGENITYNGKAYSNVVKTYQLPDSSKIVGKRYLFEFYLDGKSTQQECSVTDPVNFNILKIRLKNIIRVAN
;
A
#
# COMPACT_ATOMS: atom_id res chain seq x y z
N MET A 1 -17.13 46.31 40.90
CA MET A 1 -17.49 44.97 40.37
C MET A 1 -16.87 44.69 38.99
N LEU A 2 -15.61 45.11 38.74
CA LEU A 2 -14.99 45.08 37.40
C LEU A 2 -13.94 43.97 37.19
N LYS A 3 -13.65 43.15 38.21
CA LYS A 3 -12.60 42.11 38.16
C LYS A 3 -13.08 40.73 37.69
N LYS A 4 -14.39 40.46 37.70
CA LYS A 4 -14.97 39.15 37.34
C LYS A 4 -15.20 38.98 35.83
N LEU A 5 -15.16 40.08 35.05
CA LEU A 5 -15.43 40.05 33.61
C LEU A 5 -14.21 39.62 32.78
N HIS A 6 -12.99 39.78 33.30
CA HIS A 6 -11.77 39.43 32.58
C HIS A 6 -11.43 37.93 32.61
N VAL A 7 -11.96 37.18 33.57
CA VAL A 7 -11.71 35.73 33.69
C VAL A 7 -12.53 34.93 32.67
N LEU A 8 -13.73 35.41 32.31
CA LEU A 8 -14.62 34.75 31.36
C LEU A 8 -14.11 34.87 29.91
N GLY A 9 -13.50 36.00 29.55
CA GLY A 9 -12.94 36.22 28.21
C GLY A 9 -11.72 35.34 27.90
N LEU A 10 -10.90 35.00 28.90
CA LEU A 10 -9.70 34.20 28.72
C LEU A 10 -10.02 32.71 28.49
N LEU A 11 -11.12 32.21 29.07
CA LEU A 11 -11.52 30.80 28.94
C LEU A 11 -12.06 30.46 27.55
N VAL A 12 -12.70 31.41 26.87
CA VAL A 12 -13.31 31.21 25.54
C VAL A 12 -12.26 31.03 24.43
N LEU A 13 -11.09 31.65 24.57
CA LEU A 13 -10.00 31.57 23.59
C LEU A 13 -9.30 30.20 23.53
N ILE A 14 -9.44 29.37 24.57
CA ILE A 14 -8.80 28.05 24.64
C ILE A 14 -9.65 26.98 23.92
N TYR A 15 -10.98 27.18 23.82
CA TYR A 15 -11.90 26.23 23.20
C TYR A 15 -12.00 26.36 21.66
N SER A 16 -11.54 27.47 21.08
CA SER A 16 -11.57 27.69 19.63
C SER A 16 -10.37 27.08 18.90
N SER A 17 -9.30 26.64 19.60
CA SER A 17 -8.06 26.17 18.96
C SER A 17 -8.06 24.69 18.54
N CYS A 18 -9.05 23.90 18.97
CA CYS A 18 -9.05 22.44 18.76
C CYS A 18 -10.12 21.91 17.80
N LYS A 19 -10.96 22.75 17.18
CA LYS A 19 -12.14 22.26 16.43
C LYS A 19 -11.93 21.98 14.94
N GLU A 20 -10.80 22.37 14.34
CA GLU A 20 -10.67 22.34 12.87
C GLU A 20 -9.41 21.65 12.32
N LYS A 21 -8.63 20.97 13.16
CA LYS A 21 -7.54 20.14 12.62
C LYS A 21 -8.12 18.79 12.20
N PRO A 22 -8.11 18.44 10.90
CA PRO A 22 -8.43 17.07 10.52
C PRO A 22 -7.50 16.11 11.26
N PRO A 23 -7.95 14.90 11.59
CA PRO A 23 -7.07 13.91 12.21
C PRO A 23 -5.83 13.72 11.32
N PHE A 24 -4.66 13.53 11.95
CA PHE A 24 -3.43 13.23 11.24
C PHE A 24 -3.66 12.00 10.36
N GLN A 25 -3.57 12.17 9.05
CA GLN A 25 -3.64 11.09 8.08
C GLN A 25 -2.23 10.82 7.58
N PRO A 26 -1.67 9.63 7.85
CA PRO A 26 -0.38 9.26 7.29
C PRO A 26 -0.43 9.23 5.76
N ASP A 27 0.71 9.52 5.13
CA ASP A 27 0.90 9.45 3.68
C ASP A 27 1.20 8.03 3.17
N TYR A 28 1.09 7.04 4.04
CA TYR A 28 1.28 5.62 3.76
C TYR A 28 0.06 4.82 4.20
N GLU A 29 -0.09 3.68 3.55
CA GLU A 29 -1.16 2.72 3.81
C GLU A 29 -0.59 1.50 4.52
N ASN A 30 -1.46 0.74 5.17
CA ASN A 30 -1.11 -0.57 5.70
C ASN A 30 -2.16 -1.61 5.33
N ALA A 31 -1.72 -2.78 4.88
CA ALA A 31 -2.62 -3.86 4.52
C ALA A 31 -1.93 -5.22 4.65
N VAL A 32 -2.73 -6.23 5.02
CA VAL A 32 -2.27 -7.62 4.97
C VAL A 32 -2.44 -8.14 3.54
N GLY A 33 -1.34 -8.59 2.95
CA GLY A 33 -1.31 -9.12 1.59
C GLY A 33 -0.59 -10.46 1.52
N SER A 34 -0.80 -11.16 0.40
CA SER A 34 -0.11 -12.40 0.05
C SER A 34 0.78 -12.17 -1.17
N VAL A 35 1.99 -12.69 -1.14
CA VAL A 35 2.86 -12.73 -2.33
C VAL A 35 2.31 -13.77 -3.29
N ILE A 36 1.96 -13.38 -4.52
CA ILE A 36 1.37 -14.32 -5.51
C ILE A 36 2.37 -14.80 -6.56
N GLY A 37 3.47 -14.05 -6.77
CA GLY A 37 4.50 -14.40 -7.75
C GLY A 37 5.33 -13.19 -8.16
N SER A 38 6.16 -13.38 -9.18
CA SER A 38 6.88 -12.30 -9.85
C SER A 38 6.46 -12.19 -11.31
N GLU A 39 6.59 -11.00 -11.87
CA GLU A 39 6.59 -10.78 -13.31
C GLU A 39 7.75 -11.56 -13.97
N ASN A 40 7.62 -11.78 -15.28
CA ASN A 40 8.68 -12.27 -16.15
C ASN A 40 8.87 -11.24 -17.27
N CYS A 41 9.66 -10.19 -17.04
CA CYS A 41 9.82 -9.11 -18.02
C CYS A 41 11.29 -8.82 -18.30
N GLN A 42 12.15 -8.86 -17.28
CA GLN A 42 13.59 -8.69 -17.38
C GLN A 42 14.32 -10.03 -17.30
N SER A 43 15.43 -10.13 -18.04
CA SER A 43 16.34 -11.29 -18.00
C SER A 43 17.00 -11.49 -16.64
N ILE A 44 17.19 -10.41 -15.87
CA ILE A 44 17.70 -10.44 -14.51
C ILE A 44 16.51 -10.59 -13.53
N PRO A 45 16.37 -11.72 -12.82
CA PRO A 45 15.19 -11.99 -12.00
C PRO A 45 14.93 -10.97 -10.87
N SER A 46 15.98 -10.34 -10.34
CA SER A 46 15.87 -9.32 -9.29
C SER A 46 15.26 -8.00 -9.77
N GLU A 47 15.22 -7.76 -11.08
CA GLU A 47 14.63 -6.56 -11.69
C GLU A 47 13.13 -6.74 -12.00
N ASN A 48 12.62 -7.96 -11.90
CA ASN A 48 11.20 -8.24 -12.07
C ASN A 48 10.40 -7.80 -10.85
N ALA A 49 9.24 -7.18 -11.10
CA ALA A 49 8.35 -6.79 -10.02
C ALA A 49 7.72 -8.04 -9.37
N TRP A 50 7.52 -7.97 -8.06
CA TRP A 50 6.77 -8.93 -7.30
C TRP A 50 5.32 -8.48 -7.17
N LEU A 51 4.41 -9.45 -7.31
CA LEU A 51 2.97 -9.25 -7.27
C LEU A 51 2.44 -9.57 -5.87
N ILE A 52 1.69 -8.64 -5.31
CA ILE A 52 1.11 -8.75 -3.98
C ILE A 52 -0.41 -8.62 -4.12
N GLN A 53 -1.13 -9.64 -3.65
CA GLN A 53 -2.59 -9.59 -3.53
C GLN A 53 -2.95 -9.10 -2.12
N PHE A 54 -3.64 -7.99 -2.02
CA PHE A 54 -4.28 -7.59 -0.76
C PHE A 54 -5.64 -8.26 -0.59
N ALA A 55 -6.09 -8.38 0.65
CA ALA A 55 -7.43 -8.90 0.93
C ALA A 55 -8.51 -8.11 0.17
N GLU A 56 -9.57 -8.81 -0.23
CA GLU A 56 -10.68 -8.19 -0.96
C GLU A 56 -11.37 -7.09 -0.13
N PRO A 57 -11.94 -6.07 -0.79
CA PRO A 57 -12.70 -5.03 -0.11
C PRO A 57 -13.92 -5.62 0.60
N ASN A 58 -13.83 -5.75 1.92
CA ASN A 58 -14.98 -5.76 2.81
C ASN A 58 -15.17 -4.35 3.38
N THR A 59 -16.18 -4.13 4.22
CA THR A 59 -16.50 -2.81 4.79
C THR A 59 -15.34 -2.12 5.55
N GLY A 60 -14.23 -2.83 5.80
CA GLY A 60 -12.99 -2.30 6.39
C GLY A 60 -11.73 -2.38 5.51
N ASN A 61 -11.79 -2.94 4.30
CA ASN A 61 -10.61 -3.11 3.44
C ASN A 61 -10.69 -2.18 2.22
N LYS A 62 -9.65 -1.37 2.04
CA LYS A 62 -9.49 -0.48 0.89
C LYS A 62 -8.99 -1.28 -0.33
N THR A 63 -9.51 -0.95 -1.51
CA THR A 63 -8.95 -1.43 -2.77
C THR A 63 -7.76 -0.56 -3.16
N TYR A 64 -6.61 -1.19 -3.37
CA TYR A 64 -5.33 -0.55 -3.69
C TYR A 64 -4.88 -0.82 -5.12
N GLY A 65 -5.26 -1.97 -5.68
CA GLY A 65 -4.76 -2.45 -6.96
C GLY A 65 -5.86 -2.90 -7.91
N GLU A 66 -5.46 -3.63 -8.94
CA GLU A 66 -6.33 -4.09 -10.02
C GLU A 66 -6.58 -5.60 -9.99
N ASN A 67 -7.54 -6.05 -10.79
CA ASN A 67 -7.76 -7.47 -11.04
C ASN A 67 -6.85 -7.93 -12.18
N ILE A 68 -6.16 -9.05 -12.00
CA ILE A 68 -5.28 -9.64 -13.01
C ILE A 68 -5.54 -11.14 -13.15
N THR A 69 -5.14 -11.71 -14.29
CA THR A 69 -5.01 -13.16 -14.46
C THR A 69 -3.53 -13.50 -14.49
N TYR A 70 -3.08 -14.34 -13.55
CA TYR A 70 -1.70 -14.78 -13.42
C TYR A 70 -1.65 -16.30 -13.29
N ASN A 71 -0.85 -16.95 -14.15
CA ASN A 71 -0.76 -18.41 -14.24
C ASN A 71 -2.12 -19.11 -14.32
N GLY A 72 -3.05 -18.56 -15.12
CA GLY A 72 -4.39 -19.12 -15.33
C GLY A 72 -5.38 -18.91 -14.17
N LYS A 73 -4.98 -18.24 -13.09
CA LYS A 73 -5.86 -17.91 -11.95
C LYS A 73 -6.16 -16.41 -11.90
N ALA A 74 -7.42 -16.07 -11.63
CA ALA A 74 -7.83 -14.70 -11.39
C ALA A 74 -7.47 -14.26 -9.97
N TYR A 75 -6.89 -13.07 -9.85
CA TYR A 75 -6.58 -12.39 -8.60
C TYR A 75 -7.19 -11.00 -8.61
N SER A 76 -7.64 -10.55 -7.45
CA SER A 76 -8.21 -9.22 -7.23
C SER A 76 -7.31 -8.39 -6.33
N ASN A 77 -7.43 -7.06 -6.41
CA ASN A 77 -6.69 -6.12 -5.55
C ASN A 77 -5.16 -6.35 -5.55
N VAL A 78 -4.60 -6.54 -6.74
CA VAL A 78 -3.17 -6.84 -6.93
C VAL A 78 -2.40 -5.55 -7.22
N VAL A 79 -1.31 -5.37 -6.49
CA VAL A 79 -0.30 -4.35 -6.75
C VAL A 79 1.02 -5.02 -7.09
N LYS A 80 1.99 -4.23 -7.58
CA LYS A 80 3.35 -4.71 -7.78
C LYS A 80 4.40 -3.87 -7.06
N THR A 81 5.53 -4.48 -6.73
CA THR A 81 6.67 -3.80 -6.13
C THR A 81 8.00 -4.36 -6.63
N TYR A 82 8.99 -3.49 -6.81
CA TYR A 82 10.35 -3.87 -7.17
C TYR A 82 11.25 -4.04 -5.94
N GLN A 83 10.73 -3.74 -4.75
CA GLN A 83 11.53 -3.60 -3.52
C GLN A 83 11.21 -4.66 -2.47
N LEU A 84 10.60 -5.78 -2.87
CA LEU A 84 10.32 -6.88 -1.94
C LEU A 84 11.64 -7.47 -1.42
N PRO A 85 11.89 -7.51 -0.10
CA PRO A 85 13.11 -8.11 0.44
C PRO A 85 13.19 -9.61 0.15
N ASP A 86 14.39 -10.15 -0.05
CA ASP A 86 14.59 -11.56 -0.44
C ASP A 86 13.95 -12.54 0.55
N SER A 87 14.00 -12.25 1.86
CA SER A 87 13.35 -13.05 2.90
C SER A 87 11.83 -13.13 2.77
N SER A 88 11.23 -12.21 2.02
CA SER A 88 9.79 -12.09 1.80
C SER A 88 9.35 -12.55 0.41
N LYS A 89 10.29 -12.93 -0.48
CA LYS A 89 10.03 -13.47 -1.83
C LYS A 89 9.55 -14.92 -1.80
N ILE A 90 8.48 -15.19 -1.06
CA ILE A 90 7.93 -16.53 -0.85
C ILE A 90 6.46 -16.53 -1.24
N VAL A 91 6.14 -17.18 -2.36
CA VAL A 91 4.77 -17.29 -2.88
C VAL A 91 3.84 -17.96 -1.86
N GLY A 92 2.64 -17.41 -1.73
CA GLY A 92 1.59 -17.87 -0.82
C GLY A 92 1.77 -17.44 0.64
N LYS A 93 2.86 -16.73 0.99
CA LYS A 93 3.05 -16.20 2.35
C LYS A 93 2.41 -14.83 2.52
N ARG A 94 1.91 -14.60 3.74
CA ARG A 94 1.21 -13.38 4.15
C ARG A 94 2.11 -12.46 4.96
N TYR A 95 2.00 -11.18 4.68
CA TYR A 95 2.72 -10.13 5.39
C TYR A 95 1.80 -8.94 5.63
N LEU A 96 2.07 -8.20 6.70
CA LEU A 96 1.58 -6.85 6.87
C LEU A 96 2.55 -5.92 6.14
N PHE A 97 2.05 -5.23 5.13
CA PHE A 97 2.80 -4.26 4.34
C PHE A 97 2.45 -2.87 4.84
N GLU A 98 3.45 -2.04 5.12
CA GLU A 98 3.31 -0.59 5.17
C GLU A 98 3.92 -0.03 3.89
N PHE A 99 3.18 0.79 3.14
CA PHE A 99 3.60 1.17 1.80
C PHE A 99 3.05 2.51 1.34
N TYR A 100 3.74 3.09 0.38
CA TYR A 100 3.29 4.23 -0.39
C TYR A 100 2.71 3.74 -1.72
N LEU A 101 1.60 4.34 -2.15
CA LEU A 101 1.06 4.13 -3.49
C LEU A 101 1.86 5.00 -4.47
N ASP A 102 2.64 4.35 -5.32
CA ASP A 102 3.20 4.98 -6.50
C ASP A 102 2.22 4.68 -7.65
N GLY A 103 1.88 5.68 -8.47
CA GLY A 103 0.95 5.48 -9.59
C GLY A 103 1.32 4.30 -10.50
N LYS A 104 0.46 4.02 -11.48
CA LYS A 104 0.68 2.90 -12.41
C LYS A 104 2.09 2.94 -12.99
N SER A 105 2.73 1.77 -13.02
CA SER A 105 4.03 1.65 -13.66
C SER A 105 3.90 2.05 -15.13
N THR A 106 4.78 2.92 -15.62
CA THR A 106 4.99 3.04 -17.06
C THR A 106 5.26 1.64 -17.60
N GLN A 107 4.65 1.30 -18.74
CA GLN A 107 4.84 0.02 -19.39
C GLN A 107 6.31 -0.08 -19.78
N GLN A 108 7.08 -0.86 -19.03
CA GLN A 108 8.50 -1.07 -19.28
C GLN A 108 8.63 -2.06 -20.44
N GLU A 109 9.52 -1.77 -21.38
CA GLU A 109 9.88 -2.74 -22.42
C GLU A 109 10.50 -3.97 -21.76
N CYS A 110 9.97 -5.14 -22.07
CA CYS A 110 10.47 -6.41 -21.57
C CYS A 110 11.60 -6.91 -22.46
N SER A 111 12.64 -7.48 -21.85
CA SER A 111 13.81 -8.02 -22.54
C SER A 111 13.74 -9.53 -22.80
N VAL A 112 12.69 -10.21 -22.30
CA VAL A 112 12.48 -11.66 -22.46
C VAL A 112 11.49 -11.99 -23.59
N THR A 113 11.60 -13.19 -24.16
CA THR A 113 10.83 -13.64 -25.34
C THR A 113 9.33 -13.83 -25.06
N ASP A 114 8.97 -14.33 -23.88
CA ASP A 114 7.58 -14.58 -23.47
C ASP A 114 7.25 -13.77 -22.20
N PRO A 115 7.06 -12.45 -22.33
CA PRO A 115 6.92 -11.59 -21.18
C PRO A 115 5.57 -11.76 -20.48
N VAL A 116 5.63 -11.81 -19.15
CA VAL A 116 4.47 -11.69 -18.26
C VAL A 116 4.67 -10.43 -17.43
N ASN A 117 4.00 -9.34 -17.82
CA ASN A 117 4.02 -8.08 -17.10
C ASN A 117 2.60 -7.50 -16.95
N PHE A 118 2.43 -6.61 -15.99
CA PHE A 118 1.14 -6.01 -15.68
C PHE A 118 1.28 -4.49 -15.55
N ASN A 119 0.40 -3.75 -16.25
CA ASN A 119 0.26 -2.31 -16.08
C ASN A 119 -0.72 -2.01 -14.92
N ILE A 120 -0.24 -2.29 -13.71
CA ILE A 120 -0.99 -2.15 -12.45
C ILE A 120 -0.30 -1.17 -11.50
N LEU A 121 -1.01 -0.79 -10.44
CA LEU A 121 -0.52 0.11 -9.41
C LEU A 121 0.73 -0.45 -8.73
N LYS A 122 1.68 0.46 -8.49
CA LYS A 122 2.96 0.15 -7.88
C LYS A 122 2.93 0.55 -6.41
N ILE A 123 3.60 -0.22 -5.57
CA ILE A 123 3.84 0.17 -4.19
C ILE A 123 5.33 0.28 -3.91
N ARG A 124 5.68 1.32 -3.16
CA ARG A 124 7.01 1.48 -2.55
C ARG A 124 6.91 1.10 -1.09
N LEU A 125 7.72 0.12 -0.69
CA LEU A 125 7.65 -0.42 0.65
C LEU A 125 8.24 0.58 1.65
N LYS A 126 7.49 0.80 2.73
CA LYS A 126 7.98 1.46 3.94
C LYS A 126 8.48 0.42 4.95
N ASN A 127 7.68 -0.61 5.18
CA ASN A 127 7.98 -1.68 6.12
C ASN A 127 7.23 -2.96 5.72
N ILE A 128 7.73 -4.11 6.17
CA ILE A 128 7.08 -5.41 5.96
C ILE A 128 7.29 -6.31 7.17
N ILE A 129 6.20 -6.89 7.67
CA ILE A 129 6.21 -7.76 8.85
C ILE A 129 5.54 -9.08 8.49
N ARG A 130 6.21 -10.19 8.75
CA ARG A 130 5.64 -11.52 8.55
C ARG A 130 4.48 -11.75 9.51
N VAL A 131 3.34 -12.21 8.99
CA VAL A 131 2.17 -12.57 9.79
C VAL A 131 2.12 -14.09 9.92
N ALA A 132 1.76 -14.59 11.10
CA ALA A 132 1.52 -16.02 11.30
C ALA A 132 0.32 -16.47 10.44
N ASN A 133 0.39 -17.70 9.92
CA ASN A 133 -0.70 -18.30 9.17
C ASN A 133 -1.84 -18.73 10.10
#